data_AF-A0A2P4YIY0-F1
#
_entry.id   AF-A0A2P4YIY0-F1
#
_cell.length_a   1.000
_cell.length_b   1.000
_cell.length_c   1.000
_cell.angle_alpha   90.00
_cell.angle_beta   90.00
_cell.angle_gamma   90.00
#
_symmetry.space_group_name_H-M   'P 1'
#
loop_
_entity.id
_entity.type
_entity.pdbx_description
1 polymer ?
#
loop_
_entity_poly.entity_id
_entity_poly.type
_entity_poly.pdbx_seq_one_letter_code
_entity_poly.pdbx_strand_id
1 'polypeptide(L)'
;TIVFSSVDAHGYVSKPAAQFVDPSTSTYYAKTITADVNSAFGGLKWNDSPEANTAAFTSSFPNTGYASLRDMLDRQVTDCANTRTDVSPVDVSGLTAMNWQNDEEQKGFIDSHHGPCEVWIDDTMVDHHDDCVATYGSGYPANVNADFSKCSGDCTLRFYWLALHEPNWQIYKQCVPVTNNSGAQSQVQGTVQPAGTTSETANESDSGCQNRALRSVDNVPTHLANGVEINWTDNRFLRAFNEFAASFQRNEATAH
;
A
#
# COMPACT_ATOMS: atom_id res chain seq x y z
N THR A 1 8.03 6.99 41.46
CA THR A 1 6.87 7.08 40.56
C THR A 1 7.37 7.58 39.22
N ILE A 2 7.57 6.69 38.26
CA ILE A 2 7.82 7.10 36.88
C ILE A 2 6.46 7.55 36.36
N VAL A 3 6.35 8.84 36.05
CA VAL A 3 5.14 9.42 35.45
C VAL A 3 5.25 9.10 33.97
N PHE A 4 4.54 8.07 33.50
CA PHE A 4 4.30 7.91 32.08
C PHE A 4 3.38 9.05 31.68
N SER A 5 3.88 10.03 30.92
CA SER A 5 3.01 10.90 30.15
C SER A 5 2.14 9.99 29.29
N SER A 6 0.83 10.04 29.47
CA SER A 6 -0.14 9.38 28.59
C SER A 6 -0.02 10.04 27.22
N VAL A 7 0.92 9.58 26.42
CA VAL A 7 0.98 9.91 25.00
C VAL A 7 -0.03 8.99 24.36
N ASP A 8 -1.12 9.55 23.86
CA ASP A 8 -2.13 8.79 23.14
C ASP A 8 -1.61 8.55 21.72
N ALA A 9 -1.23 7.31 21.36
CA ALA A 9 -0.69 7.01 20.04
C ALA A 9 -1.78 6.90 18.99
N HIS A 10 -2.47 8.01 18.80
CA HIS A 10 -3.33 8.27 17.68
C HIS A 10 -2.62 7.96 16.35
N GLY A 11 -3.32 7.42 15.35
CA GLY A 11 -2.76 7.22 14.02
C GLY A 11 -3.78 6.71 13.01
N TYR A 12 -3.45 6.81 11.72
CA TYR A 12 -4.32 6.41 10.64
C TYR A 12 -3.58 5.93 9.39
N VAL A 13 -4.28 5.17 8.56
CA VAL A 13 -3.79 4.74 7.25
C VAL A 13 -3.90 5.90 6.27
N SER A 14 -2.77 6.56 6.00
CA SER A 14 -2.70 7.70 5.07
C SER A 14 -2.52 7.30 3.61
N LYS A 15 -2.03 6.08 3.36
CA LYS A 15 -1.86 5.52 2.01
C LYS A 15 -2.04 3.99 2.02
N PRO A 16 -2.92 3.41 1.19
CA PRO A 16 -4.04 4.09 0.54
C PRO A 16 -4.91 4.78 1.59
N ALA A 17 -5.38 6.00 1.32
CA ALA A 17 -6.01 6.82 2.35
C ALA A 17 -7.33 6.20 2.83
N ALA A 18 -7.42 5.93 4.13
CA ALA A 18 -8.68 5.57 4.77
C ALA A 18 -9.66 6.75 4.76
N GLN A 19 -10.95 6.45 4.61
CA GLN A 19 -12.01 7.42 4.85
C GLN A 19 -12.75 7.05 6.13
N PHE A 20 -13.23 8.05 6.86
CA PHE A 20 -13.78 7.88 8.21
C PHE A 20 -15.25 8.27 8.26
N VAL A 21 -16.00 7.58 9.13
CA VAL A 21 -17.40 7.93 9.44
C VAL A 21 -17.42 9.26 10.18
N ASP A 22 -16.60 9.39 11.22
CA ASP A 22 -16.29 10.65 11.88
C ASP A 22 -14.81 11.01 11.69
N PRO A 23 -14.49 11.95 10.78
CA PRO A 23 -13.11 12.38 10.54
C PRO A 23 -12.40 12.97 11.76
N SER A 24 -13.14 13.51 12.74
CA SER A 24 -12.53 14.12 13.94
C SER A 24 -11.90 13.09 14.89
N THR A 25 -12.29 11.83 14.74
CA THR A 25 -11.78 10.68 15.50
C THR A 25 -11.00 9.71 14.61
N SER A 26 -10.53 10.18 13.45
CA SER A 26 -9.80 9.37 12.46
C SER A 26 -8.53 8.71 12.99
N THR A 27 -7.92 9.32 14.00
CA THR A 27 -6.68 8.84 14.58
C THR A 27 -6.89 7.98 15.84
N TYR A 28 -8.11 7.85 16.33
CA TYR A 28 -8.38 7.21 17.63
C TYR A 28 -8.29 5.69 17.52
N TYR A 29 -7.85 5.03 18.60
CA TYR A 29 -7.98 3.58 18.71
C TYR A 29 -9.46 3.17 18.74
N ALA A 30 -9.76 1.98 18.22
CA ALA A 30 -11.13 1.48 18.10
C ALA A 30 -11.73 1.05 19.43
N LYS A 31 -10.92 0.44 20.32
CA LYS A 31 -11.37 -0.09 21.60
C LYS A 31 -10.21 -0.38 22.55
N THR A 32 -10.48 -0.29 23.85
CA THR A 32 -9.60 -0.79 24.91
C THR A 32 -10.02 -2.19 25.35
N ILE A 33 -9.05 -3.10 25.52
CA ILE A 33 -9.24 -4.44 26.09
C ILE A 33 -8.19 -4.72 27.18
N THR A 34 -8.35 -5.81 27.93
CA THR A 34 -7.37 -6.28 28.91
C THR A 34 -6.95 -7.72 28.60
N ALA A 35 -5.96 -8.23 29.34
CA ALA A 35 -5.58 -9.64 29.31
C ALA A 35 -6.74 -10.62 29.55
N ASP A 36 -7.86 -10.18 30.13
CA ASP A 36 -9.02 -11.03 30.42
C ASP A 36 -9.74 -11.55 29.15
N VAL A 37 -9.40 -11.02 27.96
CA VAL A 37 -9.93 -11.52 26.68
C VAL A 37 -9.59 -12.99 26.41
N ASN A 38 -8.58 -13.55 27.08
CA ASN A 38 -8.26 -14.97 27.00
C ASN A 38 -7.48 -15.43 28.25
N SER A 39 -7.86 -16.57 28.81
CA SER A 39 -7.21 -17.11 30.01
C SER A 39 -5.71 -17.41 29.85
N ALA A 40 -5.21 -17.59 28.62
CA ALA A 40 -3.79 -17.78 28.34
C ALA A 40 -2.92 -16.57 28.75
N PHE A 41 -3.50 -15.38 28.87
CA PHE A 41 -2.83 -14.17 29.35
C PHE A 41 -2.94 -13.97 30.86
N GLY A 42 -3.75 -14.80 31.53
CA GLY A 42 -4.07 -14.67 32.94
C GLY A 42 -2.86 -14.88 33.85
N GLY A 43 -2.72 -14.04 34.87
CA GLY A 43 -1.63 -14.12 35.86
C GLY A 43 -0.28 -13.59 35.37
N LEU A 44 -0.19 -13.12 34.13
CA LEU A 44 0.99 -12.43 33.60
C LEU A 44 1.03 -10.96 34.03
N LYS A 45 2.23 -10.38 33.96
CA LYS A 45 2.47 -8.97 34.27
C LYS A 45 2.32 -8.12 33.00
N TRP A 46 1.49 -7.08 33.08
CA TRP A 46 1.16 -6.19 31.95
C TRP A 46 1.44 -4.70 32.22
N ASN A 47 2.14 -4.41 33.32
CA ASN A 47 2.58 -3.07 33.72
C ASN A 47 4.11 -2.96 33.72
N ASP A 48 4.76 -3.68 32.80
CA ASP A 48 6.20 -3.56 32.54
C ASP A 48 6.45 -2.62 31.36
N SER A 49 7.67 -2.60 30.80
CA SER A 49 7.95 -1.83 29.58
C SER A 49 7.09 -2.32 28.40
N PRO A 50 6.79 -1.45 27.42
CA PRO A 50 6.04 -1.83 26.22
C PRO A 50 6.63 -3.06 25.50
N GLU A 51 7.95 -3.14 25.39
CA GLU A 51 8.67 -4.26 24.77
C GLU A 51 8.52 -5.55 25.59
N ALA A 52 8.60 -5.45 26.92
CA ALA A 52 8.44 -6.59 27.82
C ALA A 52 6.99 -7.13 27.79
N ASN A 53 6.00 -6.23 27.78
CA ASN A 53 4.60 -6.62 27.61
C ASN A 53 4.36 -7.25 26.23
N THR A 54 5.00 -6.73 25.18
CA THR A 54 4.93 -7.31 23.83
C THR A 54 5.53 -8.71 23.78
N ALA A 55 6.71 -8.91 24.36
CA ALA A 55 7.32 -10.24 24.48
C ALA A 55 6.45 -11.22 25.29
N ALA A 56 5.79 -10.76 26.36
CA ALA A 56 4.86 -11.55 27.14
C ALA A 56 3.62 -11.96 26.31
N PHE A 57 3.07 -11.04 25.51
CA PHE A 57 1.99 -11.33 24.57
C PHE A 57 2.43 -12.36 23.54
N THR A 58 3.53 -12.12 22.83
CA THR A 58 4.03 -12.98 21.75
C THR A 58 4.29 -14.40 22.24
N SER A 59 4.90 -14.57 23.41
CA SER A 59 5.15 -15.90 23.99
C SER A 59 3.88 -16.62 24.45
N SER A 60 2.83 -15.89 24.80
CA SER A 60 1.58 -16.45 25.33
C SER A 60 0.51 -16.66 24.25
N PHE A 61 0.56 -15.88 23.17
CA PHE A 61 -0.43 -15.88 22.09
C PHE A 61 -0.69 -17.28 21.49
N PRO A 62 0.32 -18.13 21.25
CA PRO A 62 0.09 -19.49 20.74
C PRO A 62 -0.81 -20.37 21.64
N ASN A 63 -0.89 -20.07 22.94
CA ASN A 63 -1.71 -20.83 23.90
C ASN A 63 -3.18 -20.36 23.93
N THR A 64 -3.52 -19.30 23.21
CA THR A 64 -4.87 -18.71 23.22
C THR A 64 -5.87 -19.51 22.38
N GLY A 65 -5.38 -20.26 21.39
CA GLY A 65 -6.20 -20.93 20.38
C GLY A 65 -6.72 -20.01 19.26
N TYR A 66 -6.35 -18.73 19.22
CA TYR A 66 -6.64 -17.85 18.09
C TYR A 66 -5.75 -18.21 16.90
N ALA A 67 -6.31 -18.14 15.68
CA ALA A 67 -5.56 -18.43 14.46
C ALA A 67 -4.63 -17.26 14.05
N SER A 68 -5.01 -16.03 14.41
CA SER A 68 -4.30 -14.79 14.07
C SER A 68 -4.71 -13.65 15.00
N LEU A 69 -3.98 -12.53 14.97
CA LEU A 69 -4.35 -11.31 15.67
C LEU A 69 -5.72 -10.81 15.16
N ARG A 70 -5.98 -10.87 13.84
CA ARG A 70 -7.30 -10.59 13.27
C ARG A 70 -8.40 -11.43 13.92
N ASP A 71 -8.21 -12.75 14.07
CA ASP A 71 -9.21 -13.64 14.70
C ASP A 71 -9.49 -13.25 16.17
N MET A 72 -8.47 -12.79 16.90
CA MET A 72 -8.66 -12.26 18.25
C MET A 72 -9.42 -10.92 18.25
N LEU A 73 -9.00 -9.97 17.42
CA LEU A 73 -9.47 -8.58 17.45
C LEU A 73 -10.84 -8.38 16.80
N ASP A 74 -11.19 -9.17 15.78
CA ASP A 74 -12.53 -9.13 15.15
C ASP A 74 -13.65 -9.54 16.13
N ARG A 75 -13.33 -10.33 17.17
CA ARG A 75 -14.28 -10.65 18.25
C ARG A 75 -14.51 -9.48 19.21
N GLN A 76 -13.62 -8.49 19.20
CA GLN A 76 -13.69 -7.32 20.09
C GLN A 76 -14.24 -6.09 19.40
N VAL A 77 -13.91 -5.91 18.11
CA VAL A 77 -14.28 -4.77 17.27
C VAL A 77 -14.84 -5.31 15.96
N THR A 78 -16.15 -5.23 15.79
CA THR A 78 -16.83 -5.64 14.56
C THR A 78 -16.55 -4.65 13.42
N ASP A 79 -16.85 -5.08 12.19
CA ASP A 79 -16.78 -4.27 10.97
C ASP A 79 -15.41 -3.60 10.78
N CYS A 80 -15.39 -2.31 10.43
CA CYS A 80 -14.20 -1.54 10.12
C CYS A 80 -13.99 -0.37 11.08
N ALA A 81 -14.49 -0.52 12.32
CA ALA A 81 -14.44 0.51 13.35
C ALA A 81 -14.97 1.87 12.83
N ASN A 82 -14.16 2.93 12.91
CA ASN A 82 -14.51 4.26 12.41
C ASN A 82 -14.26 4.46 10.90
N THR A 83 -13.75 3.46 10.18
CA THR A 83 -13.47 3.59 8.73
C THR A 83 -14.66 3.19 7.87
N ARG A 84 -14.83 3.88 6.75
CA ARG A 84 -15.87 3.63 5.75
C ARG A 84 -15.39 2.62 4.72
N THR A 85 -16.28 1.67 4.39
CA THR A 85 -16.10 0.74 3.27
C THR A 85 -17.07 0.97 2.12
N ASP A 86 -18.04 1.87 2.30
CA ASP A 86 -19.06 2.26 1.33
C ASP A 86 -18.62 3.47 0.47
N VAL A 87 -17.33 3.50 0.13
CA VAL A 87 -16.67 4.56 -0.65
C VAL A 87 -15.96 3.95 -1.85
N SER A 88 -15.66 4.78 -2.85
CA SER A 88 -14.91 4.33 -4.02
C SER A 88 -13.56 3.70 -3.62
N PRO A 89 -13.20 2.52 -4.15
CA PRO A 89 -11.91 1.91 -3.90
C PRO A 89 -10.73 2.80 -4.34
N VAL A 90 -9.66 2.77 -3.56
CA VAL A 90 -8.39 3.44 -3.89
C VAL A 90 -7.56 2.51 -4.77
N ASP A 91 -7.09 3.00 -5.92
CA ASP A 91 -6.18 2.22 -6.77
C ASP A 91 -4.81 2.08 -6.10
N VAL A 92 -4.40 0.84 -5.83
CA VAL A 92 -3.14 0.49 -5.18
C VAL A 92 -2.11 -0.07 -6.17
N SER A 93 -2.36 0.06 -7.48
CA SER A 93 -1.42 -0.38 -8.51
C SER A 93 -0.04 0.24 -8.32
N GLY A 94 0.99 -0.62 -8.22
CA GLY A 94 2.37 -0.20 -8.02
C GLY A 94 2.75 0.15 -6.58
N LEU A 95 1.83 0.03 -5.62
CA LEU A 95 2.17 0.11 -4.20
C LEU A 95 2.66 -1.26 -3.69
N THR A 96 3.58 -1.22 -2.73
CA THR A 96 4.10 -2.42 -2.02
C THR A 96 3.99 -2.29 -0.50
N ALA A 97 3.49 -1.16 -0.03
CA ALA A 97 3.36 -0.81 1.38
C ALA A 97 2.18 0.13 1.58
N MET A 98 1.57 0.05 2.76
CA MET A 98 0.70 1.09 3.28
C MET A 98 1.48 2.06 4.18
N ASN A 99 0.97 3.27 4.32
CA ASN A 99 1.49 4.27 5.23
C ASN A 99 0.57 4.36 6.45
N TRP A 100 1.16 4.20 7.63
CA TRP A 100 0.55 4.52 8.91
C TRP A 100 1.21 5.77 9.49
N GLN A 101 0.42 6.75 9.95
CA GLN A 101 0.96 7.98 10.51
C GLN A 101 0.05 8.70 11.52
N ASN A 102 0.67 9.57 12.29
CA ASN A 102 0.09 10.59 13.14
C ASN A 102 0.70 11.95 12.77
N ASP A 103 -0.13 12.86 12.29
CA ASP A 103 0.31 14.18 11.84
C ASP A 103 0.64 15.12 13.00
N GLU A 104 -0.02 14.97 14.15
CA GLU A 104 0.24 15.80 15.34
C GLU A 104 1.62 15.49 15.93
N GLU A 105 1.94 14.21 16.05
CA GLU A 105 3.21 13.72 16.60
C GLU A 105 4.33 13.67 15.55
N GLN A 106 4.00 13.83 14.27
CA GLN A 106 4.92 13.64 13.13
C GLN A 106 5.66 12.30 13.22
N LYS A 107 4.91 11.22 13.50
CA LYS A 107 5.41 9.86 13.66
C LYS A 107 4.51 8.84 12.98
N GLY A 108 5.09 7.72 12.59
CA GLY A 108 4.37 6.51 12.20
C GLY A 108 3.87 5.80 13.44
N PHE A 109 4.63 4.81 13.90
CA PHE A 109 4.43 4.25 15.23
C PHE A 109 5.09 5.11 16.31
N ILE A 110 4.50 5.15 17.50
CA ILE A 110 5.12 5.81 18.66
C ILE A 110 5.87 4.76 19.47
N ASP A 111 7.10 5.09 19.87
CA ASP A 111 8.02 4.23 20.62
C ASP A 111 7.42 3.66 21.91
N SER A 112 6.46 4.35 22.54
CA SER A 112 5.81 3.80 23.73
C SER A 112 4.80 2.70 23.43
N HIS A 113 4.38 2.45 22.18
CA HIS A 113 3.22 1.62 21.82
C HIS A 113 3.57 0.28 21.17
N HIS A 114 4.60 -0.40 21.67
CA HIS A 114 4.97 -1.73 21.16
C HIS A 114 3.80 -2.73 21.17
N GLY A 115 3.83 -3.64 20.20
CA GLY A 115 2.88 -4.73 20.08
C GLY A 115 2.68 -5.22 18.65
N PRO A 116 1.93 -6.31 18.47
CA PRO A 116 1.80 -6.99 17.19
C PRO A 116 0.91 -6.23 16.22
N CYS A 117 1.16 -6.40 14.92
CA CYS A 117 0.28 -5.92 13.86
C CYS A 117 0.17 -6.90 12.71
N GLU A 118 -0.94 -6.83 12.00
CA GLU A 118 -1.21 -7.60 10.79
C GLU A 118 -1.81 -6.71 9.70
N VAL A 119 -1.46 -7.00 8.45
CA VAL A 119 -2.11 -6.43 7.27
C VAL A 119 -2.79 -7.54 6.50
N TRP A 120 -4.04 -7.32 6.12
CA TRP A 120 -4.86 -8.26 5.37
C TRP A 120 -5.42 -7.61 4.11
N ILE A 121 -5.50 -8.38 3.04
CA ILE A 121 -6.31 -8.07 1.85
C ILE A 121 -7.37 -9.15 1.76
N ASP A 122 -8.62 -8.74 1.98
CA ASP A 122 -9.75 -9.65 2.18
C ASP A 122 -9.43 -10.72 3.22
N ASP A 123 -9.33 -11.98 2.82
CA ASP A 123 -9.04 -13.12 3.69
C ASP A 123 -7.57 -13.60 3.61
N THR A 124 -6.72 -12.84 2.93
CA THR A 124 -5.28 -13.14 2.81
C THR A 124 -4.47 -12.22 3.71
N MET A 125 -3.74 -12.80 4.67
CA MET A 125 -2.73 -12.06 5.43
C MET A 125 -1.54 -11.77 4.52
N VAL A 126 -1.15 -10.51 4.42
CA VAL A 126 -0.05 -10.05 3.55
C VAL A 126 1.13 -9.49 4.32
N ASP A 127 0.97 -9.22 5.61
CA ASP A 127 2.05 -8.84 6.52
C ASP A 127 1.69 -9.22 7.97
N HIS A 128 2.68 -9.61 8.76
CA HIS A 128 2.55 -9.93 10.19
C HIS A 128 3.88 -9.67 10.90
N HIS A 129 3.80 -8.97 12.03
CA HIS A 129 4.94 -8.82 12.94
C HIS A 129 4.48 -8.85 14.40
N ASP A 130 5.30 -9.47 15.24
CA ASP A 130 5.08 -9.57 16.68
C ASP A 130 5.28 -8.23 17.40
N ASP A 131 6.09 -7.34 16.81
CA ASP A 131 6.33 -5.98 17.29
C ASP A 131 6.56 -5.03 16.11
N CYS A 132 5.56 -4.21 15.80
CA CYS A 132 5.58 -3.33 14.65
C CYS A 132 6.35 -2.03 14.89
N VAL A 133 6.46 -1.59 16.15
CA VAL A 133 7.32 -0.47 16.51
C VAL A 133 8.78 -0.87 16.29
N ALA A 134 9.18 -2.06 16.75
CA ALA A 134 10.54 -2.57 16.54
C ALA A 134 10.85 -2.85 15.06
N THR A 135 9.86 -3.29 14.28
CA THR A 135 10.04 -3.64 12.87
C THR A 135 10.11 -2.42 11.96
N TYR A 136 9.14 -1.50 12.08
CA TYR A 136 8.97 -0.38 11.15
C TYR A 136 9.48 0.95 11.69
N GLY A 137 9.78 1.01 12.99
CA GLY A 137 10.26 2.21 13.67
C GLY A 137 9.22 3.33 13.75
N SER A 138 9.67 4.50 14.18
CA SER A 138 8.82 5.69 14.39
C SER A 138 8.93 6.73 13.28
N GLY A 139 9.40 6.34 12.09
CA GLY A 139 9.49 7.25 10.92
C GLY A 139 8.12 7.80 10.51
N TYR A 140 8.08 8.92 9.81
CA TYR A 140 6.83 9.56 9.38
C TYR A 140 6.76 9.67 7.85
N PRO A 141 5.85 8.93 7.19
CA PRO A 141 5.01 7.86 7.75
C PRO A 141 5.82 6.59 8.08
N ALA A 142 5.23 5.67 8.84
CA ALA A 142 5.70 4.29 8.88
C ALA A 142 5.25 3.56 7.60
N ASN A 143 6.20 2.99 6.86
CA ASN A 143 5.94 2.20 5.66
C ASN A 143 5.75 0.74 6.08
N VAL A 144 4.51 0.30 6.24
CA VAL A 144 4.13 -1.06 6.63
C VAL A 144 3.93 -1.88 5.36
N ASN A 145 4.58 -3.04 5.24
CA ASN A 145 4.50 -3.84 4.03
C ASN A 145 3.05 -4.27 3.74
N ALA A 146 2.70 -4.30 2.45
CA ALA A 146 1.40 -4.77 2.00
C ALA A 146 1.52 -5.29 0.56
N ASP A 147 1.41 -6.60 0.39
CA ASP A 147 1.43 -7.23 -0.94
C ASP A 147 0.08 -7.02 -1.66
N PHE A 148 -0.09 -5.84 -2.25
CA PHE A 148 -1.30 -5.49 -3.00
C PHE A 148 -1.55 -6.36 -4.23
N SER A 149 -0.57 -7.18 -4.69
CA SER A 149 -0.80 -8.16 -5.75
C SER A 149 -1.82 -9.24 -5.36
N LYS A 150 -2.12 -9.39 -4.06
CA LYS A 150 -3.17 -10.29 -3.57
C LYS A 150 -4.59 -9.74 -3.75
N CYS A 151 -4.73 -8.47 -4.11
CA CYS A 151 -6.04 -7.92 -4.46
C CYS A 151 -6.39 -8.24 -5.93
N SER A 152 -7.57 -8.83 -6.16
CA SER A 152 -8.13 -9.07 -7.49
C SER A 152 -9.50 -8.42 -7.61
N GLY A 153 -9.61 -7.37 -8.43
CA GLY A 153 -10.82 -6.57 -8.52
C GLY A 153 -10.93 -5.59 -7.35
N ASP A 154 -12.10 -5.53 -6.72
CA ASP A 154 -12.34 -4.71 -5.53
C ASP A 154 -12.12 -5.56 -4.27
N CYS A 155 -11.25 -5.07 -3.39
CA CYS A 155 -10.87 -5.74 -2.15
C CYS A 155 -10.97 -4.78 -0.97
N THR A 156 -10.80 -5.31 0.23
CA THR A 156 -10.63 -4.49 1.45
C THR A 156 -9.26 -4.76 2.06
N LEU A 157 -8.43 -3.72 2.10
CA LEU A 157 -7.26 -3.67 2.98
C LEU A 157 -7.75 -3.54 4.42
N ARG A 158 -7.23 -4.34 5.34
CA ARG A 158 -7.46 -4.22 6.79
C ARG A 158 -6.13 -4.19 7.51
N PHE A 159 -5.92 -3.16 8.32
CA PHE A 159 -4.78 -3.05 9.21
C PHE A 159 -5.23 -3.23 10.65
N TYR A 160 -4.50 -4.06 11.38
CA TYR A 160 -4.68 -4.34 12.79
C TYR A 160 -3.38 -4.04 13.53
N TRP A 161 -3.44 -3.31 14.63
CA TRP A 161 -2.32 -3.14 15.55
C TRP A 161 -2.83 -3.15 16.99
N LEU A 162 -2.16 -3.88 17.87
CA LEU A 162 -2.49 -3.94 19.29
C LEU A 162 -1.35 -3.32 20.09
N ALA A 163 -1.58 -2.17 20.70
CA ALA A 163 -0.58 -1.54 21.55
C ALA A 163 -0.67 -2.08 22.99
N LEU A 164 0.46 -2.53 23.53
CA LEU A 164 0.59 -3.24 24.81
C LEU A 164 1.36 -2.43 25.87
N HIS A 165 1.32 -1.10 25.76
CA HIS A 165 2.12 -0.18 26.59
C HIS A 165 1.69 -0.10 28.05
N GLU A 166 0.46 -0.51 28.37
CA GLU A 166 -0.10 -0.57 29.71
C GLU A 166 -1.10 -1.74 29.82
N PRO A 167 -1.64 -2.08 31.02
CA PRO A 167 -2.58 -3.21 31.17
C PRO A 167 -3.88 -3.09 30.37
N ASN A 168 -4.24 -1.86 29.99
CA ASN A 168 -5.36 -1.54 29.12
C ASN A 168 -4.84 -1.45 27.68
N TRP A 169 -4.89 -2.56 26.95
CA TRP A 169 -4.39 -2.61 25.58
C TRP A 169 -5.30 -1.86 24.63
N GLN A 170 -4.73 -1.19 23.65
CA GLN A 170 -5.47 -0.40 22.66
C GLN A 170 -5.48 -1.11 21.30
N ILE A 171 -6.68 -1.29 20.76
CA ILE A 171 -6.90 -1.89 19.44
C ILE A 171 -6.96 -0.78 18.39
N TYR A 172 -6.03 -0.79 17.46
CA TYR A 172 -6.10 -0.02 16.23
C TYR A 172 -6.59 -0.94 15.11
N LYS A 173 -7.68 -0.54 14.46
CA LYS A 173 -8.27 -1.29 13.35
C LYS A 173 -8.79 -0.29 12.32
N GLN A 174 -8.30 -0.38 11.09
CA GLN A 174 -8.72 0.48 9.99
C GLN A 174 -8.82 -0.31 8.70
N CYS A 175 -9.83 0.01 7.89
CA CYS A 175 -10.07 -0.60 6.60
C CYS A 175 -10.01 0.44 5.49
N VAL A 176 -9.61 0.00 4.30
CA VAL A 176 -9.63 0.81 3.08
C VAL A 176 -10.14 -0.06 1.93
N PRO A 177 -11.25 0.31 1.26
CA PRO A 177 -11.60 -0.27 -0.04
C PRO A 177 -10.47 0.01 -1.04
N VAL A 178 -9.95 -1.02 -1.68
CA VAL A 178 -8.83 -0.92 -2.63
C VAL A 178 -9.14 -1.69 -3.90
N THR A 179 -8.52 -1.28 -5.00
CA THR A 179 -8.54 -2.02 -6.25
C THR A 179 -7.13 -2.11 -6.81
N ASN A 180 -6.79 -3.23 -7.45
CA ASN A 180 -5.50 -3.40 -8.09
C ASN A 180 -5.68 -3.64 -9.59
N ASN A 181 -5.47 -2.58 -10.37
CA ASN A 181 -5.59 -2.55 -11.81
C ASN A 181 -4.30 -2.91 -12.55
N SER A 182 -3.28 -3.46 -11.87
CA SER A 182 -2.01 -3.87 -12.50
C SER A 182 -2.17 -4.92 -13.61
N GLY A 183 -3.32 -5.60 -13.69
CA GLY A 183 -3.74 -6.47 -14.81
C GLY A 183 -4.77 -5.88 -15.77
N ALA A 184 -5.36 -4.73 -15.46
CA ALA A 184 -6.35 -4.04 -16.30
C ALA A 184 -5.66 -3.05 -17.26
N GLN A 185 -4.72 -3.55 -18.06
CA GLN A 185 -4.61 -2.99 -19.40
C GLN A 185 -5.88 -3.40 -20.13
N SER A 186 -6.90 -2.54 -20.08
CA SER A 186 -7.97 -2.58 -21.06
C SER A 186 -7.29 -2.61 -22.44
N GLN A 187 -7.36 -3.76 -23.11
CA GLN A 187 -7.29 -3.80 -24.55
C GLN A 187 -8.39 -2.84 -25.01
N VAL A 188 -8.03 -1.59 -25.29
CA VAL A 188 -8.88 -0.73 -26.11
C VAL A 188 -8.84 -1.40 -27.46
N GLN A 189 -9.75 -2.34 -27.68
CA GLN A 189 -10.05 -2.85 -29.00
C GLN A 189 -10.76 -1.71 -29.72
N GLY A 190 -9.96 -0.72 -30.13
CA GLY A 190 -10.39 0.32 -31.03
C GLY A 190 -10.73 -0.37 -32.34
N THR A 191 -12.01 -0.61 -32.59
CA THR A 191 -12.49 -0.84 -33.95
C THR A 191 -12.21 0.42 -34.74
N VAL A 192 -11.13 0.43 -35.49
CA VAL A 192 -10.85 1.47 -36.49
C VAL A 192 -11.89 1.28 -37.59
N GLN A 193 -12.91 2.13 -37.60
CA GLN A 193 -13.84 2.23 -38.72
C GLN A 193 -13.14 3.06 -39.81
N PRO A 194 -12.95 2.53 -41.04
CA PRO A 194 -12.34 3.31 -42.11
C PRO A 194 -13.19 4.54 -42.43
N ALA A 195 -12.54 5.71 -42.50
CA ALA A 195 -13.20 6.92 -42.98
C ALA A 195 -13.58 6.75 -44.46
N GLY A 196 -14.87 6.94 -44.75
CA GLY A 196 -15.38 6.94 -46.12
C GLY A 196 -14.79 8.08 -46.94
N THR A 197 -14.49 7.80 -48.20
CA THR A 197 -14.01 8.75 -49.20
C THR A 197 -15.06 9.84 -49.44
N THR A 198 -14.79 11.05 -48.98
CA THR A 198 -15.40 12.27 -49.52
C THR A 198 -14.31 13.30 -49.78
N SER A 199 -14.09 13.58 -51.06
CA SER A 199 -13.23 14.65 -51.54
C SER A 199 -13.81 16.00 -51.14
N GLU A 200 -13.11 16.76 -50.28
CA GLU A 200 -13.30 18.20 -50.19
C GLU A 200 -11.94 18.90 -50.20
N THR A 201 -11.82 19.81 -51.15
CA THR A 201 -10.69 20.70 -51.43
C THR A 201 -10.47 21.67 -50.26
N ALA A 202 -9.28 21.67 -49.67
CA ALA A 202 -8.86 22.68 -48.69
C ALA A 202 -7.93 23.70 -49.36
N ASN A 203 -8.31 24.97 -49.24
CA ASN A 203 -7.54 26.15 -49.64
C ASN A 203 -6.53 26.50 -48.51
N GLU A 204 -5.33 26.92 -48.87
CA GLU A 204 -4.25 27.29 -47.93
C GLU A 204 -4.56 28.59 -47.17
N SER A 205 -4.27 28.60 -45.85
CA SER A 205 -3.69 29.77 -45.17
C SER A 205 -2.96 29.38 -43.87
N ASP A 206 -1.64 29.39 -43.98
CA ASP A 206 -0.59 29.79 -43.03
C ASP A 206 -0.92 29.95 -41.52
N SER A 207 -0.34 29.07 -40.70
CA SER A 207 0.50 29.42 -39.53
C SER A 207 1.08 28.16 -38.88
N GLY A 208 2.38 28.19 -38.61
CA GLY A 208 3.21 27.01 -38.39
C GLY A 208 2.97 26.22 -37.10
N CYS A 209 2.88 24.90 -37.27
CA CYS A 209 3.45 23.86 -36.40
C CYS A 209 3.73 22.65 -37.30
N GLN A 210 5.00 22.33 -37.60
CA GLN A 210 5.34 21.13 -38.37
C GLN A 210 5.10 19.89 -37.51
N ASN A 211 3.88 19.35 -37.56
CA ASN A 211 3.67 17.95 -37.23
C ASN A 211 4.26 17.13 -38.38
N ARG A 212 5.39 16.45 -38.12
CA ARG A 212 5.89 15.41 -39.02
C ARG A 212 4.78 14.35 -39.13
N ALA A 213 4.13 14.30 -40.29
CA ALA A 213 3.15 13.27 -40.61
C ALA A 213 3.78 11.88 -40.37
N LEU A 214 3.11 11.05 -39.57
CA LEU A 214 3.44 9.63 -39.49
C LEU A 214 3.25 9.05 -40.89
N ARG A 215 4.31 8.41 -41.39
CA ARG A 215 4.34 7.82 -42.73
C ARG A 215 3.30 6.70 -42.82
N SER A 216 2.69 6.55 -44.00
CA SER A 216 1.84 5.40 -44.36
C SER A 216 2.48 4.08 -43.95
N VAL A 217 1.65 3.11 -43.63
CA VAL A 217 1.97 1.74 -43.15
C VAL A 217 2.89 0.98 -44.13
N ASP A 218 3.08 1.50 -45.33
CA ASP A 218 3.92 0.90 -46.39
C ASP A 218 5.44 1.13 -46.19
N ASN A 219 5.87 1.79 -45.11
CA ASN A 219 7.30 2.03 -44.83
C ASN A 219 7.76 1.52 -43.46
N VAL A 220 7.15 0.44 -42.94
CA VAL A 220 7.72 -0.29 -41.80
C VAL A 220 8.87 -1.17 -42.30
N PRO A 221 10.08 -1.11 -41.70
CA PRO A 221 11.14 -2.07 -41.99
C PRO A 221 10.60 -3.49 -41.77
N THR A 222 10.70 -4.35 -42.78
CA THR A 222 10.06 -5.68 -42.87
C THR A 222 10.58 -6.73 -41.87
N HIS A 223 11.16 -6.33 -40.74
CA HIS A 223 11.70 -7.25 -39.74
C HIS A 223 10.76 -7.54 -38.55
N LEU A 224 9.60 -6.90 -38.46
CA LEU A 224 8.69 -7.06 -37.32
C LEU A 224 7.26 -7.52 -37.68
N ALA A 225 7.00 -7.84 -38.95
CA ALA A 225 5.64 -8.19 -39.41
C ALA A 225 5.25 -9.66 -39.20
N ASN A 226 6.17 -10.53 -38.76
CA ASN A 226 5.86 -11.93 -38.46
C ASN A 226 6.27 -12.22 -37.02
N GLY A 227 5.36 -12.80 -36.23
CA GLY A 227 5.58 -13.16 -34.82
C GLY A 227 6.77 -14.09 -34.63
N VAL A 228 7.96 -13.51 -34.51
CA VAL A 228 9.17 -14.21 -34.11
C VAL A 228 9.22 -14.22 -32.60
N GLU A 229 9.34 -15.42 -32.04
CA GLU A 229 9.55 -15.69 -30.62
C GLU A 229 10.77 -14.90 -30.11
N ILE A 230 10.58 -14.12 -29.03
CA ILE A 230 11.65 -13.29 -28.46
C ILE A 230 12.67 -14.22 -27.80
N ASN A 231 13.85 -14.33 -28.40
CA ASN A 231 14.98 -15.01 -27.77
C ASN A 231 15.65 -14.07 -26.77
N TRP A 232 15.42 -14.31 -25.47
CA TRP A 232 15.95 -13.53 -24.35
C TRP A 232 17.48 -13.58 -24.19
N THR A 233 18.21 -14.37 -25.00
CA THR A 233 19.68 -14.32 -25.05
C THR A 233 20.23 -13.33 -26.09
N ASP A 234 19.36 -12.61 -26.81
CA ASP A 234 19.77 -11.68 -27.86
C ASP A 234 20.19 -10.31 -27.30
N ASN A 235 21.50 -10.08 -27.24
CA ASN A 235 22.12 -8.86 -26.71
C ASN A 235 21.94 -7.62 -27.61
N ARG A 236 21.14 -7.68 -28.68
CA ARG A 236 20.84 -6.51 -29.54
C ARG A 236 20.11 -5.41 -28.77
N PHE A 237 19.22 -5.77 -27.85
CA PHE A 237 18.53 -4.80 -26.98
C PHE A 237 19.48 -4.09 -26.03
N LEU A 238 20.38 -4.84 -25.37
CA LEU A 238 21.42 -4.29 -24.51
C LEU A 238 22.37 -3.34 -25.27
N ARG A 239 22.66 -3.66 -26.54
CA ARG A 239 23.51 -2.80 -27.39
C ARG A 239 22.80 -1.49 -27.75
N ALA A 240 21.52 -1.54 -28.12
CA ALA A 240 20.71 -0.35 -28.41
C ALA A 240 20.52 0.55 -27.17
N PHE A 241 20.32 -0.06 -26.00
CA PHE A 241 20.22 0.67 -24.73
C PHE A 241 21.55 1.36 -24.38
N ASN A 242 22.68 0.67 -24.55
CA ASN A 242 24.00 1.26 -24.31
C ASN A 242 24.34 2.39 -25.29
N GLU A 243 23.95 2.27 -26.56
CA GLU A 243 24.11 3.35 -27.55
C GLU A 243 23.25 4.57 -27.23
N PHE A 244 22.02 4.35 -26.75
CA PHE A 244 21.14 5.42 -26.25
C PHE A 244 21.73 6.08 -24.99
N ALA A 245 22.20 5.31 -24.01
CA ALA A 245 22.83 5.84 -22.80
C ALA A 245 24.11 6.65 -23.12
N ALA A 246 24.93 6.21 -24.08
CA ALA A 246 26.11 6.93 -24.53
C ALA A 246 25.78 8.27 -25.24
N SER A 247 24.54 8.46 -25.72
CA SER A 247 24.13 9.73 -26.33
C SER A 247 23.99 10.86 -25.30
N PHE A 248 23.71 10.54 -24.03
CA PHE A 248 23.65 11.52 -22.95
C PHE A 248 25.04 11.95 -22.45
N GLN A 249 26.02 11.05 -22.48
CA GLN A 249 27.40 11.37 -22.06
C GLN A 249 28.16 12.26 -23.04
N ARG A 250 27.71 12.39 -24.29
CA ARG A 250 28.33 13.30 -25.27
C ARG A 250 27.91 14.77 -25.11
N ASN A 251 26.83 15.05 -24.38
CA ASN A 251 26.31 16.41 -24.21
C ASN A 251 26.95 17.18 -23.04
N GLU A 252 27.73 16.51 -22.17
CA GLU A 252 28.44 17.16 -21.05
C GLU A 252 29.85 17.65 -21.42
N ALA A 253 30.40 17.27 -22.59
CA ALA A 253 31.78 17.63 -22.97
C ALA A 253 31.92 18.89 -23.85
N THR A 254 30.83 19.60 -24.16
CA THR A 254 30.85 20.83 -24.98
C THR A 254 30.29 22.08 -24.29
N ALA A 255 30.20 22.07 -22.96
CA ALA A 255 29.90 23.25 -22.17
C ALA A 255 31.16 23.72 -21.40
N HIS A 256 32.10 24.30 -22.13
CA HIS A 256 33.12 25.21 -21.60
C HIS A 256 33.44 26.29 -22.64
#